data_AF-A0A2W1B7U7-F1
#
_entry.id   AF-A0A2W1B7U7-F1
#
_cell.length_a   1.000
_cell.length_b   1.000
_cell.length_c   1.000
_cell.angle_alpha   90.00
_cell.angle_beta   90.00
_cell.angle_gamma   90.00
#
_symmetry.space_group_name_H-M   'P 1'
#
loop_
_entity.id
_entity.type
_entity.pdbx_description
1 polymer ?
#
loop_
_entity_poly.entity_id
_entity_poly.type
_entity_poly.pdbx_seq_one_letter_code
_entity_poly.pdbx_strand_id
1 'polypeptide(L)'
;MTDVEQRCEEYYNQTTTRDEEGSFIVKLPFDKEDPECQYGNSVVIAKRRYEFLEKKLQKDPKLKEEYNKVLQEYITMNHMIQIKEEEVDNPKAVYLPHHAVVKEDKDTTKVRVVFDASCKGLNNISLNDNLMVGPKLQQDLRHIVMRWRSHRICIVADLVKMFRMVKVSSEDTDFQRILWRPQSDQPLQHFRLLRVTFGTACAPYLAVKTLQRLADEEQARYPTASSITKKDYYMDDLLTGCETLQEAKHIYNEMNKLMNSGGFELQKFSSNNQDLLTYIGEDNNSDNDSLKLKSTPIMKILGLKWHRNLDCFQYSVDLPEVKQPITKRQVLSEVARLYDPLGWIAPVIITAKIFIQKLLILKFSPPIEMYA
;
A
#
# COMPACT_ATOMS: atom_id res chain seq x y z
N MET A 1 12.03 -10.79 18.92
CA MET A 1 10.58 -10.51 18.84
C MET A 1 10.16 -10.03 20.22
N THR A 2 9.41 -8.94 20.30
CA THR A 2 8.87 -8.40 21.56
C THR A 2 7.63 -9.19 21.99
N ASP A 3 7.22 -9.06 23.26
CA ASP A 3 6.03 -9.75 23.79
C ASP A 3 4.75 -9.36 23.02
N VAL A 4 4.63 -8.10 22.61
CA VAL A 4 3.49 -7.59 21.81
C VAL A 4 3.48 -8.21 20.41
N GLU A 5 4.66 -8.31 19.78
CA GLU A 5 4.80 -8.96 18.48
C GLU A 5 4.42 -10.44 18.53
N GLN A 6 4.84 -11.15 19.59
CA GLN A 6 4.50 -12.56 19.79
C GLN A 6 3.00 -12.77 20.00
N ARG A 7 2.37 -11.97 20.87
CA ARG A 7 0.91 -12.00 21.08
C ARG A 7 0.15 -11.73 19.78
N CYS A 8 0.61 -10.78 18.97
CA CYS A 8 0.00 -10.47 17.68
C CYS A 8 0.08 -11.67 16.72
N GLU A 9 1.21 -12.38 16.71
CA GLU A 9 1.38 -13.60 15.89
C GLU A 9 0.52 -14.77 16.38
N GLU A 10 0.46 -15.01 17.68
CA GLU A 10 -0.41 -16.03 18.27
C GLU A 10 -1.89 -15.71 17.98
N TYR A 11 -2.30 -14.46 18.17
CA TYR A 11 -3.65 -14.00 17.87
C TYR A 11 -4.01 -14.20 16.39
N TYR A 12 -3.11 -13.82 15.47
CA TYR A 12 -3.31 -14.04 14.04
C TYR A 12 -3.52 -15.52 13.72
N ASN A 13 -2.65 -16.39 14.25
CA ASN A 13 -2.72 -17.83 13.98
C ASN A 13 -3.99 -18.49 14.53
N GLN A 14 -4.53 -17.97 15.65
CA GLN A 14 -5.75 -18.50 16.27
C GLN A 14 -7.03 -18.02 15.60
N THR A 15 -7.03 -16.79 15.07
CA THR A 15 -8.27 -16.12 14.63
C THR A 15 -8.43 -16.04 13.11
N THR A 16 -7.34 -16.21 12.35
CA THR A 16 -7.40 -16.13 10.89
C THR A 16 -8.00 -17.40 10.31
N THR A 17 -8.96 -17.21 9.40
CA THR A 17 -9.62 -18.30 8.68
C THR A 17 -9.57 -18.03 7.18
N ARG A 18 -9.85 -19.07 6.38
CA ARG A 18 -9.95 -18.99 4.92
C ARG A 18 -11.34 -19.46 4.52
N ASP A 19 -12.04 -18.66 3.72
CA ASP A 19 -13.39 -19.00 3.28
C ASP A 19 -13.40 -19.94 2.07
N GLU A 20 -14.59 -20.35 1.65
CA GLU A 20 -14.81 -21.25 0.51
C GLU A 20 -14.33 -20.66 -0.83
N GLU A 21 -14.28 -19.34 -0.94
CA GLU A 21 -13.76 -18.62 -2.11
C GLU A 21 -12.21 -18.52 -2.09
N GLY A 22 -11.57 -19.01 -1.03
CA GLY A 22 -10.12 -18.98 -0.83
C GLY A 22 -9.59 -17.68 -0.23
N SER A 23 -10.46 -16.71 0.06
CA SER A 23 -10.07 -15.44 0.69
C SER A 23 -9.82 -15.63 2.18
N PHE A 24 -8.81 -14.92 2.71
CA PHE A 24 -8.52 -14.93 4.14
C PHE A 24 -9.34 -13.89 4.90
N ILE A 25 -9.86 -14.28 6.05
CA ILE A 25 -10.59 -13.43 7.00
C ILE A 25 -9.74 -13.29 8.27
N VAL A 26 -9.34 -12.07 8.59
CA VAL A 26 -8.51 -11.76 9.77
C VAL A 26 -9.32 -10.96 10.79
N LYS A 27 -8.99 -11.12 12.08
CA LYS A 27 -9.45 -10.22 13.14
C LYS A 27 -8.45 -9.09 13.37
N LEU A 28 -8.93 -7.93 13.80
CA LEU A 28 -8.08 -6.81 14.20
C LEU A 28 -7.38 -7.18 15.52
N PRO A 29 -6.03 -7.12 15.59
CA PRO A 29 -5.29 -7.57 16.76
C PRO A 29 -5.30 -6.50 17.86
N PHE A 30 -6.42 -6.37 18.57
CA PHE A 30 -6.53 -5.41 19.67
C PHE A 30 -5.62 -5.79 20.85
N ASP A 31 -5.06 -4.77 21.52
CA ASP A 31 -4.21 -4.95 22.68
C ASP A 31 -4.99 -5.38 23.94
N LYS A 32 -6.29 -5.05 23.97
CA LYS A 32 -7.29 -5.37 25.00
C LYS A 32 -8.57 -5.90 24.36
N GLU A 33 -9.32 -6.72 25.08
CA GLU A 33 -10.62 -7.24 24.63
C GLU A 33 -11.67 -6.13 24.44
N ASP A 34 -11.64 -5.09 25.29
CA ASP A 34 -12.50 -3.92 25.20
C ASP A 34 -11.67 -2.68 24.81
N PRO A 35 -11.52 -2.38 23.50
CA PRO A 35 -10.64 -1.31 23.03
C PRO A 35 -11.23 0.07 23.32
N GLU A 36 -10.43 0.96 23.91
CA GLU A 36 -10.90 2.28 24.37
C GLU A 36 -11.28 3.23 23.23
N CYS A 37 -10.74 3.02 22.02
CA CYS A 37 -11.07 3.82 20.83
C CYS A 37 -12.57 3.84 20.50
N GLN A 38 -13.33 2.80 20.88
CA GLN A 38 -14.78 2.72 20.65
C GLN A 38 -15.57 3.80 21.42
N TYR A 39 -15.04 4.27 22.56
CA TYR A 39 -15.69 5.28 23.40
C TYR A 39 -15.29 6.72 23.06
N GLY A 40 -14.55 6.92 21.97
CA GLY A 40 -14.02 8.22 21.55
C GLY A 40 -15.01 9.12 20.80
N ASN A 41 -16.24 8.66 20.53
CA ASN A 41 -17.25 9.39 19.72
C ASN A 41 -16.68 9.92 18.38
N SER A 42 -15.93 9.06 17.70
CA SER A 42 -15.16 9.38 16.48
C SER A 42 -16.03 9.88 15.33
N VAL A 43 -17.32 9.54 15.29
CA VAL A 43 -18.29 10.01 14.29
C VAL A 43 -18.38 11.53 14.21
N VAL A 44 -18.29 12.24 15.35
CA VAL A 44 -18.35 13.71 15.39
C VAL A 44 -17.15 14.32 14.66
N ILE A 45 -15.96 13.74 14.87
CA ILE A 45 -14.71 14.21 14.27
C ILE A 45 -14.67 13.85 12.78
N ALA A 46 -15.06 12.62 12.43
CA ALA A 46 -15.16 12.16 11.06
C ALA A 46 -16.13 13.03 10.24
N LYS A 47 -17.30 13.38 10.81
CA LYS A 47 -18.28 14.25 10.16
C LYS A 47 -17.70 15.63 9.86
N ARG A 48 -17.11 16.29 10.86
CA ARG A 48 -16.47 17.61 10.67
C ARG A 48 -15.39 17.55 9.60
N ARG A 49 -14.50 16.55 9.65
CA ARG A 49 -13.44 16.38 8.64
C ARG A 49 -13.99 16.13 7.24
N TYR A 50 -15.08 15.36 7.13
CA TYR A 50 -15.75 15.13 5.87
C TYR A 50 -16.37 16.41 5.30
N GLU A 51 -17.04 17.24 6.12
CA GLU A 51 -17.60 18.52 5.67
C GLU A 51 -16.51 19.48 5.13
N PHE A 52 -15.32 19.49 5.75
CA PHE A 52 -14.18 20.24 5.22
C PHE A 52 -13.65 19.66 3.91
N LEU A 53 -13.54 18.33 3.81
CA LEU A 53 -13.16 17.64 2.58
C LEU A 53 -14.16 17.97 1.46
N GLU A 54 -15.45 17.92 1.74
CA GLU A 54 -16.50 18.18 0.76
C GLU A 54 -16.41 19.61 0.21
N LYS A 55 -16.21 20.62 1.06
CA LYS A 55 -15.97 22.00 0.62
C LYS A 55 -14.75 22.11 -0.30
N LYS A 56 -13.70 21.30 -0.08
CA LYS A 56 -12.52 21.24 -0.95
C LYS A 56 -12.84 20.57 -2.29
N LEU A 57 -13.56 19.43 -2.27
CA LEU A 57 -13.98 18.71 -3.47
C LEU A 57 -14.94 19.53 -4.34
N GLN A 58 -15.81 20.34 -3.73
CA GLN A 58 -16.70 21.25 -4.48
C GLN A 58 -15.93 22.32 -5.27
N LYS A 59 -14.74 22.73 -4.81
CA LYS A 59 -13.89 23.69 -5.52
C LYS A 59 -13.10 23.05 -6.67
N ASP A 60 -12.98 21.72 -6.69
CA ASP A 60 -12.25 20.96 -7.70
C ASP A 60 -13.10 19.79 -8.23
N PRO A 61 -13.93 20.02 -9.26
CA PRO A 61 -14.84 19.01 -9.79
C PRO A 61 -14.13 17.76 -10.30
N LYS A 62 -12.91 17.90 -10.86
CA LYS A 62 -12.14 16.75 -11.36
C LYS A 62 -11.67 15.86 -10.21
N LEU A 63 -11.15 16.47 -9.14
CA LEU A 63 -10.77 15.71 -7.95
C LEU A 63 -11.99 15.03 -7.31
N LYS A 64 -13.14 15.70 -7.28
CA LYS A 64 -14.40 15.13 -6.77
C LYS A 64 -14.82 13.89 -7.54
N GLU A 65 -14.79 13.94 -8.86
CA GLU A 65 -15.16 12.81 -9.72
C GLU A 65 -14.26 11.60 -9.48
N GLU A 66 -12.93 11.79 -9.53
CA GLU A 66 -11.96 10.71 -9.30
C GLU A 66 -12.06 10.16 -7.86
N TYR A 67 -12.25 11.02 -6.87
CA TYR A 67 -12.47 10.61 -5.49
C TYR A 67 -13.73 9.75 -5.32
N ASN A 68 -14.86 10.18 -5.90
CA ASN A 68 -16.11 9.43 -5.86
C ASN A 68 -15.98 8.10 -6.59
N LYS A 69 -15.27 8.07 -7.73
CA LYS A 69 -14.98 6.84 -8.47
C LYS A 69 -14.22 5.83 -7.64
N VAL A 70 -13.24 6.27 -6.83
CA VAL A 70 -12.52 5.37 -5.90
C VAL A 70 -13.48 4.77 -4.87
N LEU A 71 -14.32 5.56 -4.21
CA LEU A 71 -15.25 5.03 -3.20
C LEU A 71 -16.36 4.16 -3.82
N GLN A 72 -16.81 4.48 -5.03
CA GLN A 72 -17.74 3.63 -5.78
C GLN A 72 -17.11 2.29 -6.16
N GLU A 73 -15.82 2.25 -6.50
CA GLU A 73 -15.08 1.00 -6.72
C GLU A 73 -15.06 0.13 -5.45
N TYR A 74 -14.93 0.73 -4.26
CA TYR A 74 -15.01 -0.02 -3.00
C TYR A 74 -16.37 -0.71 -2.83
N ILE A 75 -17.47 -0.06 -3.21
CA ILE A 75 -18.81 -0.66 -3.15
C ILE A 75 -18.95 -1.76 -4.21
N THR A 76 -18.55 -1.46 -5.44
CA THR A 76 -18.70 -2.39 -6.59
C THR A 76 -17.91 -3.68 -6.37
N MET A 77 -16.73 -3.60 -5.74
CA MET A 77 -15.93 -4.76 -5.37
C MET A 77 -16.39 -5.44 -4.07
N ASN A 78 -17.47 -5.00 -3.43
CA ASN A 78 -17.90 -5.47 -2.12
C ASN A 78 -16.80 -5.37 -1.04
N HIS A 79 -15.99 -4.30 -1.11
CA HIS A 79 -14.97 -3.95 -0.10
C HIS A 79 -15.49 -2.95 0.93
N MET A 80 -16.65 -2.37 0.65
CA MET A 80 -17.36 -1.43 1.52
C MET A 80 -18.86 -1.60 1.29
N ILE A 81 -19.64 -1.58 2.36
CA ILE A 81 -21.10 -1.64 2.30
C ILE A 81 -21.73 -0.48 3.06
N GLN A 82 -22.89 -0.05 2.60
CA GLN A 82 -23.71 0.91 3.32
C GLN A 82 -24.30 0.25 4.56
N ILE A 83 -24.27 0.95 5.68
CA ILE A 83 -24.83 0.50 6.95
C ILE A 83 -26.35 0.74 6.94
N LYS A 84 -27.11 -0.24 7.43
CA LYS A 84 -28.57 -0.13 7.58
C LYS A 84 -28.90 0.91 8.65
N GLU A 85 -30.02 1.62 8.50
CA GLU A 85 -30.43 2.68 9.45
C GLU A 85 -30.46 2.20 10.91
N GLU A 86 -30.90 0.96 11.13
CA GLU A 86 -30.96 0.30 12.44
C GLU A 86 -29.58 0.12 13.12
N GLU A 87 -28.50 0.05 12.33
CA GLU A 87 -27.14 -0.19 12.81
C GLU A 87 -26.29 1.09 12.89
N VAL A 88 -26.84 2.23 12.48
CA VAL A 88 -26.13 3.52 12.46
C VAL A 88 -25.75 3.94 13.87
N ASP A 89 -26.69 3.82 14.82
CA ASP A 89 -26.55 4.21 16.22
C ASP A 89 -25.82 3.15 17.08
N ASN A 90 -24.73 2.59 16.55
CA ASN A 90 -23.86 1.71 17.33
C ASN A 90 -22.85 2.57 18.13
N PRO A 91 -22.95 2.62 19.48
CA PRO A 91 -22.06 3.42 20.31
C PRO A 91 -20.62 2.91 20.34
N LYS A 92 -20.37 1.65 19.92
CA LYS A 92 -19.05 1.04 19.86
C LYS A 92 -18.35 1.21 18.51
N ALA A 93 -19.01 1.83 17.55
CA ALA A 93 -18.43 1.96 16.22
C ALA A 93 -17.35 3.06 16.14
N VAL A 94 -16.29 2.79 15.39
CA VAL A 94 -15.21 3.75 15.12
C VAL A 94 -15.28 4.23 13.68
N TYR A 95 -15.35 5.55 13.52
CA TYR A 95 -15.36 6.23 12.23
C TYR A 95 -13.98 6.78 11.89
N LEU A 96 -13.46 6.37 10.75
CA LEU A 96 -12.20 6.81 10.20
C LEU A 96 -12.43 8.02 9.29
N PRO A 97 -11.84 9.19 9.60
CA PRO A 97 -11.77 10.27 8.63
C PRO A 97 -10.97 9.81 7.42
N HIS A 98 -11.29 10.36 6.25
CA HIS A 98 -10.55 10.06 5.03
C HIS A 98 -10.31 11.32 4.21
N HIS A 99 -9.34 11.24 3.30
CA HIS A 99 -9.01 12.33 2.40
C HIS A 99 -8.41 11.81 1.09
N ALA A 100 -8.53 12.63 0.03
CA ALA A 100 -7.93 12.36 -1.26
C ALA A 100 -6.44 12.78 -1.26
N VAL A 101 -5.57 11.85 -1.65
CA VAL A 101 -4.17 12.11 -1.96
C VAL A 101 -3.98 11.99 -3.46
N VAL A 102 -3.50 13.07 -4.07
CA VAL A 102 -3.23 13.13 -5.51
C VAL A 102 -1.76 12.81 -5.73
N LYS A 103 -1.48 11.76 -6.51
CA LYS A 103 -0.13 11.48 -7.00
C LYS A 103 -0.05 11.91 -8.46
N GLU A 104 0.67 13.00 -8.69
CA GLU A 104 1.00 13.50 -10.03
C GLU A 104 2.20 12.70 -10.55
N ASP A 105 1.94 11.69 -11.38
CA ASP A 105 2.99 11.07 -12.20
C ASP A 105 2.93 11.71 -13.61
N LYS A 106 4.06 11.79 -14.32
CA LYS A 106 4.22 12.54 -15.61
C LYS A 106 3.13 12.22 -16.66
N ASP A 107 2.55 11.01 -16.62
CA ASP A 107 1.56 10.53 -17.60
C ASP A 107 0.13 10.34 -17.02
N THR A 108 -0.05 10.26 -15.70
CA THR A 108 -1.38 10.05 -15.08
C THR A 108 -1.47 10.65 -13.68
N THR A 109 -2.56 11.36 -13.39
CA THR A 109 -2.93 11.79 -12.04
C THR A 109 -3.71 10.67 -11.36
N LYS A 110 -3.10 9.94 -10.41
CA LYS A 110 -3.79 8.89 -9.67
C LYS A 110 -4.27 9.41 -8.32
N VAL A 111 -5.58 9.42 -8.11
CA VAL A 111 -6.19 9.73 -6.81
C VAL A 111 -6.23 8.46 -5.95
N ARG A 112 -5.85 8.60 -4.68
CA ARG A 112 -6.00 7.57 -3.66
C ARG A 112 -6.79 8.11 -2.48
N VAL A 113 -7.65 7.30 -1.90
CA VAL A 113 -8.33 7.62 -0.64
C VAL A 113 -7.54 7.01 0.51
N VAL A 114 -7.16 7.83 1.48
CA VAL A 114 -6.43 7.40 2.67
C VAL A 114 -7.36 7.55 3.88
N PHE A 115 -7.42 6.51 4.70
CA PHE A 115 -8.19 6.46 5.93
C PHE A 115 -7.26 6.71 7.13
N ASP A 116 -7.64 7.65 7.99
CA ASP A 116 -6.81 8.09 9.12
C ASP A 116 -7.21 7.36 10.40
N ALA A 117 -6.61 6.18 10.61
CA ALA A 117 -6.77 5.38 11.84
C ALA A 117 -5.95 5.91 13.03
N SER A 118 -5.12 6.94 12.82
CA SER A 118 -4.41 7.65 13.88
C SER A 118 -5.17 8.88 14.37
N CYS A 119 -6.33 9.20 13.76
CA CYS A 119 -7.18 10.27 14.24
C CYS A 119 -7.75 9.90 15.61
N LYS A 120 -7.46 10.73 16.60
CA LYS A 120 -7.91 10.53 17.97
C LYS A 120 -9.35 10.95 18.16
N GLY A 121 -10.07 10.20 18.99
CA GLY A 121 -11.41 10.55 19.48
C GLY A 121 -11.39 11.68 20.50
N LEU A 122 -12.57 11.99 21.06
CA LEU A 122 -12.72 12.94 22.17
C LEU A 122 -12.01 12.48 23.45
N ASN A 123 -11.81 11.17 23.61
CA ASN A 123 -11.01 10.57 24.67
C ASN A 123 -9.49 10.58 24.38
N ASN A 124 -9.05 11.22 23.30
CA ASN A 124 -7.64 11.32 22.89
C ASN A 124 -6.96 9.98 22.55
N ILE A 125 -7.76 8.96 22.20
CA ILE A 125 -7.31 7.62 21.79
C ILE A 125 -7.75 7.38 20.34
N SER A 126 -6.85 6.85 19.52
CA SER A 126 -7.12 6.45 18.13
C SER A 126 -7.26 4.94 18.00
N LEU A 127 -7.76 4.47 16.85
CA LEU A 127 -7.81 3.04 16.55
C LEU A 127 -6.40 2.43 16.60
N ASN A 128 -5.40 3.13 16.03
CA ASN A 128 -4.02 2.66 16.02
C ASN A 128 -3.39 2.55 17.41
N ASP A 129 -3.84 3.34 18.40
CA ASP A 129 -3.34 3.24 19.77
C ASP A 129 -3.77 1.94 20.47
N ASN A 130 -4.85 1.29 20.00
CA ASN A 130 -5.34 0.01 20.54
C ASN A 130 -5.00 -1.22 19.68
N LEU A 131 -4.31 -1.05 18.54
CA LEU A 131 -3.94 -2.16 17.68
C LEU A 131 -2.50 -2.59 17.94
N MET A 132 -2.30 -3.88 18.20
CA MET A 132 -0.96 -4.47 18.27
C MET A 132 -0.30 -4.44 16.89
N VAL A 133 0.96 -4.03 16.88
CA VAL A 133 1.81 -4.08 15.68
C VAL A 133 2.57 -5.40 15.71
N GLY A 134 2.31 -6.25 14.73
CA GLY A 134 3.06 -7.50 14.56
C GLY A 134 4.50 -7.26 14.12
N PRO A 135 5.35 -8.30 14.17
CA PRO A 135 6.75 -8.17 13.81
C PRO A 135 6.94 -7.74 12.36
N LYS A 136 8.06 -7.06 12.09
CA LYS A 136 8.43 -6.71 10.72
C LYS A 136 8.78 -7.96 9.92
N LEU A 137 7.84 -8.43 9.11
CA LEU A 137 8.02 -9.60 8.23
C LEU A 137 8.70 -9.28 6.89
N GLN A 138 8.77 -7.99 6.51
CA GLN A 138 9.38 -7.61 5.24
C GLN A 138 10.89 -7.84 5.28
N GLN A 139 11.41 -8.54 4.26
CA GLN A 139 12.85 -8.63 4.07
C GLN A 139 13.44 -7.24 3.77
N ASP A 140 14.74 -7.10 4.07
CA ASP A 140 15.45 -5.87 3.71
C ASP A 140 15.39 -5.67 2.19
N LEU A 141 15.00 -4.45 1.79
CA LEU A 141 14.90 -4.05 0.40
C LEU A 141 16.18 -4.38 -0.39
N ARG A 142 17.35 -4.18 0.22
CA ARG A 142 18.65 -4.46 -0.39
C ARG A 142 18.81 -5.94 -0.71
N HIS A 143 18.41 -6.83 0.20
CA HIS A 143 18.50 -8.27 0.00
C HIS A 143 17.61 -8.73 -1.14
N ILE A 144 16.38 -8.18 -1.24
CA ILE A 144 15.46 -8.48 -2.34
C ILE A 144 16.08 -8.04 -3.67
N VAL A 145 16.54 -6.79 -3.77
CA VAL A 145 17.14 -6.28 -5.01
C VAL A 145 18.39 -7.06 -5.39
N MET A 146 19.29 -7.36 -4.44
CA MET A 146 20.51 -8.13 -4.74
C MET A 146 20.21 -9.56 -5.22
N ARG A 147 19.25 -10.25 -4.58
CA ARG A 147 18.83 -11.58 -5.02
C ARG A 147 18.19 -11.53 -6.40
N TRP A 148 17.27 -10.60 -6.60
CA TRP A 148 16.63 -10.39 -7.88
C TRP A 148 17.63 -10.18 -9.02
N ARG A 149 18.72 -9.44 -8.75
CA ARG A 149 19.79 -9.18 -9.71
C ARG A 149 20.78 -10.31 -9.92
N SER A 150 20.70 -11.37 -9.14
CA SER A 150 21.50 -12.58 -9.38
C SER A 150 20.94 -13.42 -10.54
N HIS A 151 19.67 -13.19 -10.93
CA HIS A 151 19.01 -13.96 -11.97
C HIS A 151 19.31 -13.45 -13.38
N ARG A 152 19.53 -14.39 -14.30
CA ARG A 152 19.63 -14.10 -15.73
C ARG A 152 18.33 -13.57 -16.32
N ILE A 153 17.19 -14.18 -15.99
CA ILE A 153 15.85 -13.75 -16.41
C ILE A 153 15.13 -13.19 -15.20
N CYS A 154 14.89 -11.88 -15.21
CA CYS A 154 14.19 -11.14 -14.18
C CYS A 154 12.68 -11.13 -14.45
N ILE A 155 11.87 -11.30 -13.42
CA ILE A 155 10.41 -11.23 -13.45
C ILE A 155 9.95 -10.24 -12.39
N VAL A 156 9.11 -9.28 -12.80
CA VAL A 156 8.53 -8.28 -11.90
C VAL A 156 7.02 -8.26 -12.11
N ALA A 157 6.25 -8.21 -11.02
CA ALA A 157 4.80 -8.06 -11.05
C ALA A 157 4.33 -7.28 -9.81
N ASP A 158 3.09 -6.78 -9.86
CA ASP A 158 2.45 -6.10 -8.72
C ASP A 158 1.22 -6.92 -8.28
N LEU A 159 0.94 -7.00 -6.98
CA LEU A 159 -0.35 -7.49 -6.48
C LEU A 159 -1.43 -6.41 -6.61
N VAL A 160 -2.57 -6.77 -7.19
CA VAL A 160 -3.72 -5.86 -7.29
C VAL A 160 -4.28 -5.61 -5.90
N LYS A 161 -4.10 -4.38 -5.40
CA LYS A 161 -4.76 -3.90 -4.16
C LYS A 161 -4.55 -4.84 -2.97
N MET A 162 -3.33 -5.37 -2.77
CA MET A 162 -2.97 -6.41 -1.80
C MET A 162 -3.75 -6.39 -0.48
N PHE A 163 -3.78 -5.26 0.24
CA PHE A 163 -4.50 -5.12 1.51
C PHE A 163 -6.00 -5.39 1.39
N ARG A 164 -6.63 -4.93 0.30
CA ARG A 164 -8.07 -5.05 0.07
C ARG A 164 -8.49 -6.48 -0.27
N MET A 165 -7.55 -7.39 -0.56
CA MET A 165 -7.87 -8.80 -0.79
C MET A 165 -8.08 -9.58 0.52
N VAL A 166 -7.56 -9.07 1.64
CA VAL A 166 -7.75 -9.68 2.96
C VAL A 166 -9.05 -9.15 3.59
N LYS A 167 -9.99 -10.05 3.90
CA LYS A 167 -11.26 -9.73 4.60
C LYS A 167 -11.01 -9.46 6.08
N VAL A 168 -11.79 -8.56 6.66
CA VAL A 168 -11.84 -8.34 8.11
C VAL A 168 -13.09 -9.02 8.65
N SER A 169 -12.96 -9.68 9.80
CA SER A 169 -14.08 -10.30 10.52
C SER A 169 -15.23 -9.33 10.72
N SER A 170 -16.47 -9.79 10.54
CA SER A 170 -17.68 -8.97 10.70
C SER A 170 -17.74 -8.26 12.06
N GLU A 171 -17.27 -8.94 13.12
CA GLU A 171 -17.14 -8.39 14.48
C GLU A 171 -16.29 -7.12 14.55
N ASP A 172 -15.27 -7.01 13.68
CA ASP A 172 -14.28 -5.93 13.70
C ASP A 172 -14.52 -4.86 12.63
N THR A 173 -15.42 -5.11 11.66
CA THR A 173 -15.71 -4.16 10.57
C THR A 173 -16.28 -2.82 11.07
N ASP A 174 -16.91 -2.82 12.25
CA ASP A 174 -17.43 -1.62 12.89
C ASP A 174 -16.36 -0.69 13.46
N PHE A 175 -15.11 -1.14 13.54
CA PHE A 175 -13.97 -0.27 13.86
C PHE A 175 -13.44 0.50 12.63
N GLN A 176 -13.99 0.22 11.44
CA GLN A 176 -13.56 0.81 10.18
C GLN A 176 -14.74 1.43 9.42
N ARG A 177 -15.60 2.17 10.13
CA ARG A 177 -16.70 2.93 9.50
C ARG A 177 -16.20 4.22 8.86
N ILE A 178 -16.91 4.71 7.86
CA ILE A 178 -16.66 6.01 7.25
C ILE A 178 -17.97 6.73 6.95
N LEU A 179 -17.87 8.05 6.77
CA LEU A 179 -18.97 8.90 6.31
C LEU A 179 -18.70 9.35 4.87
N TRP A 180 -19.66 9.20 3.99
CA TRP A 180 -19.55 9.65 2.61
C TRP A 180 -20.93 9.87 2.00
N ARG A 181 -21.01 10.77 1.01
CA ARG A 181 -22.14 10.90 0.10
C ARG A 181 -21.63 11.22 -1.31
N PRO A 182 -22.17 10.59 -2.37
CA PRO A 182 -21.73 10.87 -3.74
C PRO A 182 -22.10 12.30 -4.18
N GLN A 183 -23.30 12.74 -3.79
CA GLN A 183 -23.87 14.04 -4.13
C GLN A 183 -24.17 14.85 -2.86
N SER A 184 -23.93 16.16 -2.91
CA SER A 184 -23.98 17.03 -1.72
C SER A 184 -25.41 17.37 -1.26
N ASP A 185 -26.39 17.13 -2.11
CA ASP A 185 -27.83 17.25 -1.85
C ASP A 185 -28.41 16.01 -1.13
N GLN A 186 -27.69 14.89 -1.16
CA GLN A 186 -28.09 13.67 -0.45
C GLN A 186 -27.70 13.73 1.04
N PRO A 187 -28.44 13.00 1.91
CA PRO A 187 -28.04 12.85 3.30
C PRO A 187 -26.67 12.17 3.39
N LEU A 188 -25.91 12.50 4.44
CA LEU A 188 -24.63 11.86 4.69
C LEU A 188 -24.88 10.40 5.08
N GLN A 189 -24.23 9.47 4.38
CA GLN A 189 -24.42 8.04 4.58
C GLN A 189 -23.24 7.43 5.36
N HIS A 190 -23.54 6.32 6.03
CA HIS A 190 -22.61 5.57 6.85
C HIS A 190 -22.22 4.29 6.12
N PHE A 191 -20.92 4.03 6.04
CA PHE A 191 -20.39 2.83 5.39
C PHE A 191 -19.44 2.11 6.33
N ARG A 192 -19.32 0.79 6.18
CA ARG A 192 -18.27 -0.01 6.84
C ARG A 192 -17.33 -0.63 5.81
N LEU A 193 -16.04 -0.57 6.07
CA LEU A 193 -15.01 -1.22 5.27
C LEU A 193 -14.92 -2.70 5.69
N LEU A 194 -14.88 -3.60 4.72
CA LEU A 194 -14.92 -5.05 4.93
C LEU A 194 -13.55 -5.73 4.79
N ARG A 195 -12.52 -4.97 4.43
CA ARG A 195 -11.19 -5.46 4.07
C ARG A 195 -10.14 -4.74 4.89
N VAL A 196 -8.93 -5.31 4.97
CA VAL A 196 -7.81 -4.66 5.67
C VAL A 196 -7.55 -3.29 5.03
N THR A 197 -7.67 -2.24 5.83
CA THR A 197 -7.59 -0.87 5.36
C THR A 197 -6.19 -0.31 5.56
N PHE A 198 -5.61 0.24 4.48
CA PHE A 198 -4.35 0.95 4.57
C PHE A 198 -4.49 2.19 5.47
N GLY A 199 -3.56 2.35 6.43
CA GLY A 199 -3.59 3.40 7.45
C GLY A 199 -3.71 2.86 8.87
N THR A 200 -4.16 1.61 9.03
CA THR A 200 -4.10 0.93 10.33
C THR A 200 -2.69 0.42 10.63
N ALA A 201 -2.29 0.45 11.90
CA ALA A 201 -0.94 0.08 12.34
C ALA A 201 -0.61 -1.40 12.07
N CYS A 202 -1.62 -2.27 12.14
CA CYS A 202 -1.49 -3.70 11.90
C CYS A 202 -1.57 -4.12 10.41
N ALA A 203 -2.07 -3.26 9.52
CA ALA A 203 -2.32 -3.64 8.12
C ALA A 203 -1.10 -4.22 7.37
N PRO A 204 0.12 -3.66 7.49
CA PRO A 204 1.31 -4.24 6.85
C PRO A 204 1.62 -5.66 7.31
N TYR A 205 1.50 -5.91 8.62
CA TYR A 205 1.72 -7.23 9.19
C TYR A 205 0.67 -8.21 8.70
N LEU A 206 -0.62 -7.87 8.85
CA LEU A 206 -1.73 -8.75 8.46
C LEU A 206 -1.62 -9.18 7.01
N ALA A 207 -1.44 -8.23 6.08
CA ALA A 207 -1.40 -8.55 4.66
C ALA A 207 -0.19 -9.42 4.26
N VAL A 208 1.00 -9.14 4.81
CA VAL A 208 2.21 -9.94 4.51
C VAL A 208 2.12 -11.32 5.16
N LYS A 209 1.64 -11.41 6.40
CA LYS A 209 1.45 -12.70 7.08
C LYS A 209 0.42 -13.56 6.36
N THR A 210 -0.64 -12.97 5.81
CA THR A 210 -1.62 -13.67 4.97
C THR A 210 -1.00 -14.25 3.70
N LEU A 211 -0.14 -13.50 3.00
CA LEU A 211 0.58 -14.04 1.85
C LEU A 211 1.52 -15.20 2.24
N GLN A 212 2.21 -15.09 3.38
CA GLN A 212 3.04 -16.19 3.89
C GLN A 212 2.20 -17.41 4.24
N ARG A 213 1.03 -17.22 4.86
CA ARG A 213 0.10 -18.30 5.20
C ARG A 213 -0.44 -19.00 3.95
N LEU A 214 -0.82 -18.24 2.92
CA LEU A 214 -1.21 -18.81 1.62
C LEU A 214 -0.08 -19.67 1.04
N ALA A 215 1.15 -19.17 1.09
CA ALA A 215 2.33 -19.91 0.65
C ALA A 215 2.58 -21.18 1.46
N ASP A 216 2.34 -21.17 2.77
CA ASP A 216 2.42 -22.36 3.62
C ASP A 216 1.35 -23.40 3.26
N GLU A 217 0.09 -22.98 3.11
CA GLU A 217 -1.05 -23.87 2.84
C GLU A 217 -0.99 -24.52 1.46
N GLU A 218 -0.53 -23.79 0.45
CA GLU A 218 -0.46 -24.30 -0.93
C GLU A 218 0.92 -24.88 -1.31
N GLN A 219 1.88 -24.95 -0.37
CA GLN A 219 3.27 -25.36 -0.64
C GLN A 219 3.37 -26.74 -1.31
N ALA A 220 2.48 -27.67 -0.97
CA ALA A 220 2.48 -29.00 -1.57
C ALA A 220 2.09 -29.00 -3.05
N ARG A 221 1.22 -28.08 -3.47
CA ARG A 221 0.76 -27.94 -4.86
C ARG A 221 1.67 -27.03 -5.68
N TYR A 222 2.17 -25.97 -5.04
CA TYR A 222 2.90 -24.87 -5.66
C TYR A 222 4.20 -24.56 -4.89
N PRO A 223 5.17 -25.50 -4.85
CA PRO A 223 6.39 -25.34 -4.06
C PRO A 223 7.30 -24.19 -4.50
N THR A 224 7.41 -23.93 -5.81
CA THR A 224 8.23 -22.86 -6.37
C THR A 224 7.63 -21.51 -6.00
N ALA A 225 6.34 -21.34 -6.26
CA ALA A 225 5.62 -20.10 -5.98
C ALA A 225 5.56 -19.81 -4.49
N SER A 226 5.40 -20.83 -3.64
CA SER A 226 5.44 -20.68 -2.18
C SER A 226 6.79 -20.20 -1.68
N SER A 227 7.89 -20.75 -2.21
CA SER A 227 9.25 -20.31 -1.86
C SER A 227 9.47 -18.85 -2.27
N ILE A 228 9.09 -18.49 -3.50
CA ILE A 228 9.17 -17.12 -4.02
C ILE A 228 8.32 -16.17 -3.17
N THR A 229 7.10 -16.55 -2.82
CA THR A 229 6.18 -15.70 -2.05
C THR A 229 6.74 -15.31 -0.68
N LYS A 230 7.46 -16.20 -0.02
CA LYS A 230 8.09 -15.95 1.28
C LYS A 230 9.37 -15.09 1.19
N LYS A 231 9.95 -14.98 -0.01
CA LYS A 231 11.32 -14.51 -0.21
C LYS A 231 11.44 -13.22 -1.01
N ASP A 232 10.61 -13.08 -2.04
CA ASP A 232 10.85 -12.17 -3.16
C ASP A 232 9.80 -11.05 -3.26
N TYR A 233 8.84 -11.01 -2.33
CA TYR A 233 7.93 -9.88 -2.18
C TYR A 233 8.50 -8.76 -1.32
N TYR A 234 8.34 -7.54 -1.80
CA TYR A 234 8.38 -6.33 -0.98
C TYR A 234 7.00 -5.69 -0.99
N MET A 235 6.20 -5.95 0.05
CA MET A 235 4.79 -5.56 0.09
C MET A 235 4.03 -6.11 -1.13
N ASP A 236 3.45 -5.24 -1.96
CA ASP A 236 2.71 -5.59 -3.17
C ASP A 236 3.61 -5.85 -4.39
N ASP A 237 4.91 -5.53 -4.33
CA ASP A 237 5.84 -5.70 -5.45
C ASP A 237 6.53 -7.08 -5.38
N LEU A 238 6.40 -7.88 -6.45
CA LEU A 238 7.13 -9.14 -6.66
C LEU A 238 8.39 -8.88 -7.49
N LEU A 239 9.56 -9.28 -6.98
CA LEU A 239 10.83 -9.21 -7.70
C LEU A 239 11.55 -10.56 -7.63
N THR A 240 11.37 -11.39 -8.66
CA THR A 240 11.94 -12.74 -8.72
C THR A 240 12.63 -12.99 -10.06
N GLY A 241 13.16 -14.19 -10.26
CA GLY A 241 13.81 -14.55 -11.50
C GLY A 241 14.30 -15.99 -11.53
N CYS A 242 14.95 -16.34 -12.63
CA CYS A 242 15.45 -17.69 -12.89
C CYS A 242 16.53 -17.68 -13.98
N GLU A 243 17.06 -18.85 -14.32
CA GLU A 243 18.17 -18.99 -15.28
C GLU A 243 17.70 -19.34 -16.69
N THR A 244 16.54 -19.98 -16.82
CA THR A 244 16.04 -20.48 -18.11
C THR A 244 14.62 -19.99 -18.42
N LEU A 245 14.30 -19.88 -19.71
CA LEU A 245 12.96 -19.49 -20.15
C LEU A 245 11.87 -20.49 -19.69
N GLN A 246 12.19 -21.78 -19.62
CA GLN A 246 11.25 -22.81 -19.16
C GLN A 246 10.90 -22.61 -17.69
N GLU A 247 11.89 -22.37 -16.84
CA GLU A 247 11.67 -22.00 -15.44
C GLU A 247 10.85 -20.72 -15.31
N ALA A 248 11.13 -19.71 -16.14
CA ALA A 248 10.40 -18.45 -16.11
C ALA A 248 8.90 -18.63 -16.38
N LYS A 249 8.57 -19.44 -17.41
CA LYS A 249 7.18 -19.80 -17.73
C LYS A 249 6.54 -20.62 -16.60
N HIS A 250 7.29 -21.53 -15.99
CA HIS A 250 6.80 -22.31 -14.85
C HIS A 250 6.48 -21.41 -13.65
N ILE A 251 7.40 -20.51 -13.28
CA ILE A 251 7.21 -19.52 -12.20
C ILE A 251 5.97 -18.67 -12.48
N TYR A 252 5.83 -18.10 -13.68
CA TYR A 252 4.66 -17.30 -14.04
C TYR A 252 3.34 -18.06 -13.81
N ASN A 253 3.25 -19.28 -14.33
CA ASN A 253 2.05 -20.10 -14.21
C ASN A 253 1.73 -20.49 -12.76
N GLU A 254 2.75 -20.90 -12.02
CA GLU A 254 2.60 -21.35 -10.64
C GLU A 254 2.26 -20.19 -9.70
N MET A 255 2.88 -19.02 -9.91
CA MET A 255 2.58 -17.79 -9.16
C MET A 255 1.14 -17.34 -9.38
N ASN A 256 0.64 -17.32 -10.62
CA ASN A 256 -0.76 -16.98 -10.90
C ASN A 256 -1.72 -17.96 -10.24
N LYS A 257 -1.44 -19.26 -10.30
CA LYS A 257 -2.28 -20.28 -9.65
C LYS A 257 -2.30 -20.17 -8.13
N LEU A 258 -1.13 -19.96 -7.51
CA LEU A 258 -1.03 -19.77 -6.05
C LEU A 258 -1.74 -18.49 -5.62
N MET A 259 -1.54 -17.38 -6.30
CA MET A 259 -2.17 -16.11 -5.93
C MET A 259 -3.69 -16.18 -6.11
N ASN A 260 -4.16 -16.71 -7.24
CA ASN A 260 -5.59 -16.84 -7.51
C ASN A 260 -6.30 -17.76 -6.50
N SER A 261 -5.63 -18.79 -5.98
CA SER A 261 -6.25 -19.65 -4.95
C SER A 261 -6.51 -18.90 -3.64
N GLY A 262 -5.74 -17.85 -3.35
CA GLY A 262 -5.93 -16.96 -2.20
C GLY A 262 -6.80 -15.73 -2.48
N GLY A 263 -7.39 -15.62 -3.66
CA GLY A 263 -8.13 -14.42 -4.10
C GLY A 263 -7.24 -13.22 -4.44
N PHE A 264 -5.93 -13.44 -4.62
CA PHE A 264 -4.98 -12.42 -5.04
C PHE A 264 -4.77 -12.45 -6.54
N GLU A 265 -4.69 -11.28 -7.16
CA GLU A 265 -4.44 -11.13 -8.59
C GLU A 265 -3.09 -10.45 -8.83
N LEU A 266 -2.28 -11.01 -9.73
CA LEU A 266 -1.04 -10.41 -10.20
C LEU A 266 -1.28 -9.59 -11.46
N GLN A 267 -0.64 -8.43 -11.55
CA GLN A 267 -0.74 -7.54 -12.70
C GLN A 267 0.62 -6.97 -13.11
N LYS A 268 0.65 -6.33 -14.29
CA LYS A 268 1.78 -5.55 -14.79
C LYS A 268 3.11 -6.30 -14.83
N PHE A 269 3.06 -7.55 -15.28
CA PHE A 269 4.24 -8.34 -15.50
C PHE A 269 5.25 -7.63 -16.41
N SER A 270 6.52 -7.73 -16.05
CA SER A 270 7.65 -7.21 -16.82
C SER A 270 8.87 -8.12 -16.66
N SER A 271 9.72 -8.16 -17.69
CA SER A 271 10.91 -9.00 -17.73
C SER A 271 11.98 -8.40 -18.66
N ASN A 272 13.23 -8.80 -18.48
CA ASN A 272 14.32 -8.54 -19.41
C ASN A 272 14.35 -9.55 -20.59
N ASN A 273 13.53 -10.60 -20.55
CA ASN A 273 13.45 -11.60 -21.61
C ASN A 273 12.19 -11.38 -22.48
N GLN A 274 12.38 -11.18 -23.78
CA GLN A 274 11.28 -10.88 -24.70
C GLN A 274 10.36 -12.09 -24.96
N ASP A 275 10.91 -13.31 -25.02
CA ASP A 275 10.12 -14.52 -25.26
C ASP A 275 9.16 -14.80 -24.11
N LEU A 276 9.58 -14.50 -22.87
CA LEU A 276 8.70 -14.57 -21.70
C LEU A 276 7.57 -13.54 -21.80
N LEU A 277 7.89 -12.31 -22.20
CA LEU A 277 6.86 -11.26 -22.36
C LEU A 277 5.85 -11.62 -23.44
N THR A 278 6.30 -12.19 -24.56
CA THR A 278 5.41 -12.69 -25.62
C THR A 278 4.51 -13.79 -25.08
N TYR A 279 5.06 -14.77 -24.34
CA TYR A 279 4.28 -15.84 -23.72
C TYR A 279 3.22 -15.32 -22.75
N ILE A 280 3.57 -14.36 -21.90
CA ILE A 280 2.62 -13.71 -20.98
C ILE A 280 1.55 -12.93 -21.77
N GLY A 281 1.92 -12.28 -22.88
CA GLY A 281 0.95 -11.58 -23.74
C GLY A 281 -0.04 -12.52 -24.41
N GLU A 282 0.40 -13.68 -24.88
CA GLU A 282 -0.43 -14.68 -25.55
C GLU A 282 -1.46 -15.32 -24.62
N ASP A 283 -1.05 -15.62 -23.38
CA ASP A 283 -1.92 -16.17 -22.32
C ASP A 283 -3.09 -15.22 -21.97
N ASN A 284 -2.91 -13.92 -22.21
CA ASN A 284 -3.84 -12.85 -21.82
C ASN A 284 -4.75 -12.32 -22.93
N ASN A 285 -4.71 -12.87 -24.15
CA ASN A 285 -5.64 -12.51 -25.24
C ASN A 285 -7.10 -13.00 -25.00
N SER A 286 -7.48 -13.27 -23.73
CA SER A 286 -8.84 -13.58 -23.29
C SER A 286 -9.35 -12.46 -22.36
N ASP A 287 -9.98 -11.43 -22.95
CA ASP A 287 -10.91 -10.43 -22.35
C ASP A 287 -10.61 -9.79 -20.96
N ASN A 288 -9.41 -9.94 -20.40
CA ASN A 288 -9.04 -9.35 -19.12
C ASN A 288 -8.20 -8.09 -19.31
N ASP A 289 -8.85 -6.93 -19.20
CA ASP A 289 -8.27 -5.57 -19.22
C ASP A 289 -7.31 -5.30 -18.03
N SER A 290 -7.00 -6.32 -17.22
CA SER A 290 -6.22 -6.24 -15.97
C SER A 290 -4.70 -6.43 -16.14
N LEU A 291 -4.23 -6.95 -17.27
CA LEU A 291 -2.80 -7.24 -17.50
C LEU A 291 -2.14 -6.26 -18.48
N LYS A 292 -1.89 -5.04 -17.99
CA LYS A 292 -1.10 -4.04 -18.73
C LYS A 292 0.39 -4.41 -18.73
N LEU A 293 0.89 -4.99 -19.83
CA LEU A 293 2.33 -5.04 -20.13
C LEU A 293 2.88 -3.60 -20.10
N LYS A 294 3.89 -3.34 -19.27
CA LYS A 294 4.56 -2.01 -19.26
C LYS A 294 5.31 -1.84 -20.59
N SER A 295 4.86 -0.91 -21.43
CA SER A 295 5.39 -0.66 -22.77
C SER A 295 6.73 0.06 -22.78
N THR A 296 7.11 0.74 -21.68
CA THR A 296 8.37 1.46 -21.58
C THR A 296 9.52 0.53 -21.16
N PRO A 297 10.70 0.62 -21.80
CA PRO A 297 11.86 -0.22 -21.45
C PRO A 297 12.46 0.15 -20.09
N ILE A 298 12.22 1.37 -19.63
CA ILE A 298 12.62 1.86 -18.30
C ILE A 298 11.40 1.81 -17.38
N MET A 299 11.58 1.21 -16.21
CA MET A 299 10.53 1.11 -15.19
C MET A 299 11.05 1.46 -13.80
N LYS A 300 10.18 2.06 -12.99
CA LYS A 300 10.47 2.33 -11.59
C LYS A 300 10.12 1.10 -10.75
N ILE A 301 11.10 0.53 -10.07
CA ILE A 301 10.98 -0.65 -9.20
C ILE A 301 11.54 -0.27 -7.84
N LEU A 302 10.71 -0.33 -6.79
CA LEU A 302 11.12 -0.02 -5.41
C LEU A 302 11.90 1.30 -5.27
N GLY A 303 11.53 2.31 -6.06
CA GLY A 303 12.20 3.62 -6.06
C GLY A 303 13.37 3.75 -7.04
N LEU A 304 13.94 2.65 -7.54
CA LEU A 304 15.03 2.61 -8.52
C LEU A 304 14.48 2.64 -9.97
N LYS A 305 15.24 3.13 -10.94
CA LYS A 305 14.90 2.95 -12.38
C LYS A 305 15.69 1.76 -12.93
N TRP A 306 15.00 0.80 -13.51
CA TRP A 306 15.60 -0.37 -14.19
C TRP A 306 15.30 -0.32 -15.68
N HIS A 307 16.32 -0.47 -16.49
CA HIS A 307 16.22 -0.57 -17.95
C HIS A 307 16.24 -2.04 -18.35
N ARG A 308 15.07 -2.62 -18.58
CA ARG A 308 14.91 -4.07 -18.73
C ARG A 308 15.72 -4.67 -19.90
N ASN A 309 15.80 -3.98 -21.04
CA ASN A 309 16.48 -4.51 -22.23
C ASN A 309 18.00 -4.55 -22.10
N LEU A 310 18.57 -3.60 -21.35
CA LEU A 310 20.01 -3.50 -21.08
C LEU A 310 20.37 -4.18 -19.75
N ASP A 311 19.34 -4.62 -19.03
CA ASP A 311 19.40 -5.17 -17.68
C ASP A 311 20.28 -4.37 -16.69
N CYS A 312 20.13 -3.04 -16.71
CA CYS A 312 20.92 -2.13 -15.88
C CYS A 312 20.05 -1.17 -15.08
N PHE A 313 20.52 -0.75 -13.91
CA PHE A 313 19.89 0.35 -13.17
C PHE A 313 20.39 1.69 -13.67
N GLN A 314 19.50 2.67 -13.61
CA GLN A 314 19.77 4.03 -14.00
C GLN A 314 19.35 4.99 -12.89
N TYR A 315 20.14 6.02 -12.68
CA TYR A 315 19.72 7.21 -11.93
C TYR A 315 19.48 8.31 -12.96
N SER A 316 18.36 9.02 -12.85
CA SER A 316 18.26 10.34 -13.47
C SER A 316 17.97 11.34 -12.38
N VAL A 317 18.70 12.45 -12.45
CA VAL A 317 18.55 13.57 -11.54
C VAL A 317 17.92 14.68 -12.36
N ASP A 318 16.59 14.75 -12.31
CA ASP A 318 15.83 15.83 -12.92
C ASP A 318 15.67 16.93 -11.85
N LEU A 319 16.63 17.84 -11.75
CA LEU A 319 16.53 18.98 -10.83
C LEU A 319 15.58 20.02 -11.44
N PRO A 320 14.52 20.44 -10.72
CA PRO A 320 13.67 21.51 -11.19
C PRO A 320 14.46 22.82 -11.29
N GLU A 321 13.97 23.74 -12.11
CA GLU A 321 14.51 25.10 -12.13
C GLU A 321 14.51 25.69 -10.72
N VAL A 322 15.64 26.29 -10.37
CA VAL A 322 15.86 26.87 -9.05
C VAL A 322 15.02 28.14 -8.92
N LYS A 323 13.83 28.01 -8.33
CA LYS A 323 12.96 29.14 -8.02
C LYS A 323 13.53 29.93 -6.84
N GLN A 324 13.94 31.17 -7.09
CA GLN A 324 14.39 32.09 -6.06
C GLN A 324 13.18 32.67 -5.28
N PRO A 325 13.33 32.96 -3.96
CA PRO A 325 14.52 32.73 -3.14
C PRO A 325 14.68 31.27 -2.74
N ILE A 326 15.93 30.76 -2.76
CA ILE A 326 16.23 29.40 -2.32
C ILE A 326 16.08 29.29 -0.80
N THR A 327 15.26 28.34 -0.36
CA THR A 327 15.06 28.03 1.06
C THR A 327 15.84 26.78 1.47
N LYS A 328 16.22 26.70 2.75
CA LYS A 328 16.81 25.47 3.35
C LYS A 328 15.91 24.25 3.11
N ARG A 329 14.59 24.43 3.17
CA ARG A 329 13.60 23.38 2.91
C ARG A 329 13.65 22.86 1.47
N GLN A 330 13.80 23.74 0.48
CA GLN A 330 13.96 23.33 -0.92
C GLN A 330 15.25 22.52 -1.11
N VAL A 331 16.39 22.98 -0.56
CA VAL A 331 17.65 22.24 -0.63
C VAL A 331 17.51 20.84 -0.04
N LEU A 332 16.94 20.72 1.16
CA LEU A 332 16.68 19.44 1.81
C LEU A 332 15.79 18.54 0.96
N SER A 333 14.73 19.11 0.38
CA SER A 333 13.80 18.38 -0.49
C SER A 333 14.49 17.85 -1.74
N GLU A 334 15.36 18.64 -2.39
CA GLU A 334 16.08 18.23 -3.59
C GLU A 334 17.11 17.13 -3.30
N VAL A 335 17.88 17.25 -2.22
CA VAL A 335 18.83 16.19 -1.83
C VAL A 335 18.09 14.91 -1.44
N ALA A 336 16.92 15.00 -0.81
CA ALA A 336 16.10 13.84 -0.47
C ALA A 336 15.57 13.08 -1.70
N ARG A 337 15.56 13.70 -2.90
CA ARG A 337 15.22 13.00 -4.15
C ARG A 337 16.29 11.99 -4.58
N LEU A 338 17.53 12.12 -4.09
CA LEU A 338 18.63 11.19 -4.36
C LEU A 338 18.41 9.89 -3.55
N TYR A 339 17.47 9.08 -4.01
CA TYR A 339 17.13 7.80 -3.43
C TYR A 339 18.13 6.72 -3.88
N ASP A 340 18.97 6.25 -2.97
CA ASP A 340 20.02 5.27 -3.24
C ASP A 340 20.06 4.17 -2.18
N PRO A 341 19.14 3.19 -2.25
CA PRO A 341 19.05 2.13 -1.25
C PRO A 341 20.31 1.27 -1.19
N LEU A 342 21.04 1.12 -2.30
CA LEU A 342 22.21 0.23 -2.41
C LEU A 342 23.56 0.95 -2.27
N GLY A 343 23.57 2.29 -2.26
CA GLY A 343 24.80 3.07 -2.06
C GLY A 343 25.65 3.24 -3.32
N TRP A 344 25.10 3.01 -4.52
CA TRP A 344 25.85 3.11 -5.77
C TRP A 344 26.31 4.53 -6.11
N ILE A 345 25.56 5.55 -5.65
CA ILE A 345 25.89 6.96 -5.83
C ILE A 345 26.26 7.62 -4.50
N ALA A 346 26.72 6.84 -3.52
CA ALA A 346 27.14 7.33 -2.20
C ALA A 346 28.13 8.51 -2.28
N PRO A 347 29.14 8.54 -3.18
CA PRO A 347 30.03 9.70 -3.32
C PRO A 347 29.30 11.01 -3.61
N VAL A 348 28.23 10.96 -4.42
CA VAL A 348 27.41 12.14 -4.76
C VAL A 348 26.54 12.56 -3.57
N ILE A 349 25.90 11.60 -2.90
CA ILE A 349 25.02 11.85 -1.75
C ILE A 349 25.80 12.39 -0.56
N ILE A 350 27.03 11.92 -0.33
CA ILE A 350 27.89 12.41 0.76
C ILE A 350 28.20 13.90 0.55
N THR A 351 28.57 14.31 -0.67
CA THR A 351 28.82 15.72 -0.98
C THR A 351 27.57 16.58 -0.72
N ALA A 352 26.39 16.10 -1.11
CA ALA A 352 25.12 16.79 -0.82
C ALA A 352 24.81 16.88 0.68
N LYS A 353 25.08 15.81 1.45
CA LYS A 353 24.91 15.81 2.92
C LYS A 353 25.89 16.74 3.63
N ILE A 354 27.15 16.80 3.19
CA ILE A 354 28.14 17.76 3.71
C ILE A 354 27.68 19.20 3.42
N PHE A 355 27.13 19.46 2.24
CA PHE A 355 26.56 20.76 1.91
C PHE A 355 25.40 21.13 2.84
N ILE A 356 24.45 20.23 3.08
CA ILE A 356 23.37 20.43 4.06
C ILE A 356 23.94 20.72 5.45
N GLN A 357 24.91 19.94 5.91
CA GLN A 357 25.53 20.14 7.21
C GLN A 357 26.13 21.54 7.35
N LYS A 358 26.89 22.00 6.34
CA LYS A 358 27.43 23.36 6.29
C LYS A 358 26.33 24.42 6.29
N LEU A 359 25.27 24.23 5.48
CA LEU A 359 24.13 25.14 5.38
C LEU A 359 23.37 25.28 6.71
N LEU A 360 23.27 24.20 7.49
CA LEU A 360 22.63 24.19 8.79
C LEU A 360 23.48 24.86 9.88
N ILE A 361 24.81 24.69 9.83
CA ILE A 361 25.76 25.36 10.74
C ILE A 361 25.77 26.88 10.49
N LEU A 362 25.67 27.28 9.23
CA LEU A 362 25.50 28.69 8.86
C LEU A 362 24.13 29.17 9.37
N LYS A 363 24.15 29.91 10.48
CA LYS A 363 22.99 30.57 11.11
C LYS A 363 22.42 31.68 10.21
N PHE A 364 21.91 31.32 9.03
CA PHE A 364 20.94 32.16 8.33
C PHE A 364 19.63 32.07 9.11
N SER A 365 19.33 33.10 9.90
CA SER A 365 18.05 33.29 10.58
C SER A 365 16.90 33.30 9.57
N PRO A 366 15.83 32.53 9.75
CA PRO A 366 14.55 32.89 9.15
C PRO A 366 14.01 34.14 9.88
N PRO A 367 13.23 35.04 9.24
CA PRO A 367 12.28 35.85 9.99
C PRO A 367 11.38 34.87 10.74
N ILE A 368 11.30 35.06 12.05
CA ILE A 368 10.35 34.37 12.91
C ILE A 368 8.97 34.86 12.48
N GLU A 369 8.22 34.04 11.76
CA GLU A 369 6.76 34.09 11.80
C GLU A 369 6.26 32.70 12.17
N MET A 370 6.15 32.49 13.48
CA MET A 370 5.21 31.53 14.03
C MET A 370 3.81 32.03 13.68
N TYR A 371 3.06 31.26 12.90
CA TYR A 371 1.61 31.30 13.01
C TYR A 371 1.17 29.98 13.65
N ALA A 372 0.59 30.16 14.83
CA ALA A 372 -0.04 29.16 15.68
C ALA A 372 -1.27 28.53 15.03
#